data_AF-A0A1G6AFL3-F1
#
_entry.id   AF-A0A1G6AFL3-F1
#
_cell.length_a   1.000
_cell.length_b   1.000
_cell.length_c   1.000
_cell.angle_alpha   90.00
_cell.angle_beta   90.00
_cell.angle_gamma   90.00
#
_symmetry.space_group_name_H-M   'P 1'
#
loop_
_entity.id
_entity.type
_entity.pdbx_description
1 polymer ?
#
loop_
_entity_poly.entity_id
_entity_poly.type
_entity_poly.pdbx_seq_one_letter_code
_entity_poly.pdbx_strand_id
1 'polypeptide(L)'
;MKILLSNNHLRNYNGSELHTLELASFLVEQGHAVSVAAFVLGDPMSSEFARIGIEPVSLSSADLEPEWDLVWTNQITTFASVHTQHRLRARMHIHGLLSSIAPIEALPFPSAAIGGIRQQALTLLANSPLTRRAATAAAPNTPKIRFLWNLAPEPWWGAKTTRRDRLQSVAVVSNHAPPEIAALEGLAARDGIAFRVIGRGGHDYRRITPDALIDFDAVISIGKTVNYCLAAGLPVFIYDHFGGPGWLTEANINRAESRIYSGKCTYNRRSAENIWSELRAGFAPAQAFHLSRQAWAAERYGTGQQMERLGLLDLPARAAPLLKGKATRTMVATHVVGIIRSLLPKDVVLNKTADTLVPGRSEATDDACGRRPPPSAFVRPTATAPRKGVSEETFVFLHLQKCGGTTVHELLQAHYPEDRFAVRDKSGYVDWNDVRNKPGVIVSGHTTAAYILRSAAKAQVCTVLREPEDRLLSHIYFLKSYTADHLKR
;
A
#
# COMPACT_ATOMS: atom_id res chain seq x y z
N MET A 1 18.34 11.80 -20.09
CA MET A 1 18.11 10.37 -20.36
C MET A 1 16.68 10.16 -20.80
N LYS A 2 16.40 9.05 -21.46
CA LYS A 2 15.05 8.54 -21.65
C LYS A 2 14.71 7.55 -20.53
N ILE A 3 13.77 7.92 -19.66
CA ILE A 3 13.49 7.24 -18.39
C ILE A 3 12.05 6.76 -18.35
N LEU A 4 11.83 5.51 -17.98
CA LEU A 4 10.51 4.99 -17.62
C LEU A 4 10.43 4.83 -16.10
N LEU A 5 9.45 5.48 -15.48
CA LEU A 5 9.04 5.21 -14.10
C LEU A 5 7.73 4.41 -14.12
N SER A 6 7.62 3.38 -13.29
CA SER A 6 6.35 2.65 -13.14
C SER A 6 5.92 2.44 -11.69
N ASN A 7 4.61 2.45 -11.49
CA ASN A 7 3.95 2.23 -10.20
C ASN A 7 2.63 1.51 -10.43
N ASN A 8 2.15 0.69 -9.49
CA ASN A 8 0.94 -0.09 -9.76
C ASN A 8 -0.30 0.81 -9.89
N HIS A 9 -0.42 1.81 -9.00
CA HIS A 9 -1.51 2.77 -8.98
C HIS A 9 -0.95 4.19 -9.08
N LEU A 10 -1.63 5.05 -9.82
CA LEU A 10 -1.49 6.50 -9.85
C LEU A 10 -2.89 7.10 -9.92
N ARG A 11 -3.60 7.02 -8.79
CA ARG A 11 -4.97 7.48 -8.57
C ARG A 11 -5.17 8.27 -7.30
N ASN A 12 -4.39 8.10 -6.23
CA ASN A 12 -4.62 8.72 -4.93
C ASN A 12 -3.32 9.32 -4.36
N TYR A 13 -3.45 10.18 -3.34
CA TYR A 13 -2.30 10.65 -2.56
C TYR A 13 -1.78 9.59 -1.57
N ASN A 14 -1.23 8.50 -2.10
CA ASN A 14 -0.56 7.45 -1.34
C ASN A 14 0.96 7.56 -1.43
N GLY A 15 1.67 6.91 -0.50
CA GLY A 15 3.12 7.03 -0.37
C GLY A 15 3.91 6.67 -1.64
N SER A 16 3.58 5.56 -2.32
CA SER A 16 4.27 5.14 -3.55
C SER A 16 3.94 6.04 -4.74
N GLU A 17 2.72 6.57 -4.78
CA GLU A 17 2.21 7.44 -5.85
C GLU A 17 2.88 8.80 -5.79
N LEU A 18 2.95 9.39 -4.59
CA LEU A 18 3.71 10.60 -4.32
C LEU A 18 5.21 10.39 -4.55
N HIS A 19 5.77 9.25 -4.13
CA HIS A 19 7.18 8.94 -4.40
C HIS A 19 7.49 8.92 -5.90
N THR A 20 6.61 8.32 -6.70
CA THR A 20 6.76 8.29 -8.17
C THR A 20 6.65 9.69 -8.77
N LEU A 21 5.69 10.50 -8.31
CA LEU A 21 5.51 11.89 -8.75
C LEU A 21 6.74 12.76 -8.45
N GLU A 22 7.32 12.63 -7.26
CA GLU A 22 8.49 13.42 -6.87
C GLU A 22 9.74 13.03 -7.63
N LEU A 23 9.96 11.72 -7.85
CA LEU A 23 11.03 11.26 -8.73
C LEU A 23 10.83 11.82 -10.14
N ALA A 24 9.61 11.77 -10.67
CA ALA A 24 9.30 12.28 -12.00
C ALA A 24 9.55 13.79 -12.10
N SER A 25 9.05 14.58 -11.15
CA SER A 25 9.24 16.04 -11.08
C SER A 25 10.72 16.38 -11.09
N PHE A 26 11.49 15.75 -10.20
CA PHE A 26 12.92 15.98 -10.09
C PHE A 26 13.65 15.66 -11.41
N LEU A 27 13.38 14.50 -12.00
CA LEU A 27 14.06 14.07 -13.23
C LEU A 27 13.68 14.95 -14.44
N VAL A 28 12.45 15.45 -14.51
CA VAL A 28 12.02 16.44 -15.51
C VAL A 28 12.75 17.77 -15.32
N GLU A 29 12.88 18.24 -14.08
CA GLU A 29 13.63 19.45 -13.74
C GLU A 29 15.12 19.33 -14.10
N GLN A 30 15.70 18.12 -14.02
CA GLN A 30 17.06 17.82 -14.52
C GLN A 30 17.14 17.68 -16.06
N GLY A 31 16.06 17.99 -16.80
CA GLY A 31 16.04 17.97 -18.26
C GLY A 31 15.99 16.57 -18.88
N HIS A 32 15.53 15.55 -18.15
CA HIS A 32 15.35 14.21 -18.70
C HIS A 32 13.99 14.02 -19.36
N ALA A 33 13.94 13.14 -20.37
CA ALA A 33 12.70 12.71 -20.99
C ALA A 33 12.09 11.58 -20.14
N VAL A 34 11.09 11.93 -19.33
CA VAL A 34 10.46 11.00 -18.37
C VAL A 34 9.11 10.54 -18.89
N SER A 35 8.90 9.23 -18.92
CA SER A 35 7.60 8.59 -19.12
C SER A 35 7.16 7.89 -17.84
N VAL A 36 5.86 7.94 -17.54
CA VAL A 36 5.30 7.32 -16.34
C VAL A 36 4.21 6.33 -16.77
N ALA A 37 4.26 5.11 -16.25
CA ALA A 37 3.28 4.07 -16.57
C ALA A 37 2.73 3.37 -15.32
N ALA A 38 1.43 3.05 -15.34
CA ALA A 38 0.78 2.33 -14.24
C ALA A 38 -0.37 1.44 -14.71
N PHE A 39 -0.80 0.50 -13.87
CA PHE A 39 -1.98 -0.33 -14.16
C PHE A 39 -3.29 0.39 -13.88
N VAL A 40 -3.29 1.24 -12.86
CA VAL A 40 -4.45 2.04 -12.47
C VAL A 40 -4.07 3.51 -12.55
N LEU A 41 -4.82 4.24 -13.35
CA LEU A 41 -4.70 5.69 -13.50
C LEU A 41 -5.99 6.35 -13.01
N GLY A 42 -5.86 7.55 -12.46
CA GLY A 42 -7.01 8.36 -12.12
C GLY A 42 -6.64 9.63 -11.37
N ASP A 43 -7.63 10.47 -11.16
CA ASP A 43 -7.49 11.68 -10.36
C ASP A 43 -7.54 11.37 -8.85
N PRO A 44 -6.79 12.15 -8.04
CA PRO A 44 -6.09 13.38 -8.42
C PRO A 44 -4.69 13.21 -9.03
N MET A 45 -4.10 12.00 -9.03
CA MET A 45 -2.70 11.84 -9.44
C MET A 45 -2.46 12.14 -10.92
N SER A 46 -3.36 11.76 -11.82
CA SER A 46 -3.25 12.12 -13.25
C SER A 46 -3.09 13.62 -13.44
N SER A 47 -3.91 14.42 -12.75
CA SER A 47 -3.80 15.89 -12.75
C SER A 47 -2.46 16.40 -12.21
N GLU A 48 -1.89 15.77 -11.18
CA GLU A 48 -0.56 16.14 -10.67
C GLU A 48 0.57 15.89 -11.67
N PHE A 49 0.54 14.75 -12.39
CA PHE A 49 1.53 14.49 -13.44
C PHE A 49 1.39 15.45 -14.63
N ALA A 50 0.14 15.79 -15.01
CA ALA A 50 -0.10 16.74 -16.10
C ALA A 50 0.52 18.12 -15.81
N ARG A 51 0.54 18.56 -14.54
CA ARG A 51 1.18 19.83 -14.13
C ARG A 51 2.69 19.86 -14.36
N ILE A 52 3.35 18.70 -14.36
CA ILE A 52 4.79 18.58 -14.67
C ILE A 52 5.02 18.14 -16.12
N GLY A 53 4.00 18.23 -16.98
CA GLY A 53 4.11 17.92 -18.41
C GLY A 53 4.13 16.43 -18.74
N ILE A 54 3.70 15.57 -17.83
CA ILE A 54 3.66 14.11 -18.04
C ILE A 54 2.20 13.65 -18.10
N GLU A 55 1.85 12.89 -19.13
CA GLU A 55 0.60 12.13 -19.20
C GLU A 55 0.90 10.65 -18.89
N PRO A 56 0.53 10.13 -17.71
CA PRO A 56 0.79 8.74 -17.38
C PRO A 56 0.02 7.79 -18.31
N VAL A 57 0.66 6.69 -18.73
CA VAL A 57 0.07 5.70 -19.64
C VAL A 57 -0.26 4.38 -18.94
N SER A 58 -1.28 3.69 -19.44
CA SER A 58 -1.71 2.39 -18.89
C SER A 58 -0.75 1.28 -19.31
N LEU A 59 -0.12 0.58 -18.35
CA LEU A 59 0.71 -0.60 -18.61
C LEU A 59 -0.05 -1.75 -19.29
N SER A 60 -1.39 -1.77 -19.22
CA SER A 60 -2.20 -2.81 -19.85
C SER A 60 -2.43 -2.62 -21.34
N SER A 61 -2.21 -1.41 -21.87
CA SER A 61 -2.63 -1.04 -23.23
C SER A 61 -1.66 -0.12 -23.96
N ALA A 62 -0.68 0.45 -23.26
CA ALA A 62 0.31 1.32 -23.87
C ALA A 62 1.25 0.51 -24.78
N ASP A 63 1.53 1.07 -25.95
CA ASP A 63 2.63 0.65 -26.80
C ASP A 63 3.88 1.41 -26.31
N LEU A 64 4.66 0.76 -25.46
CA LEU A 64 5.87 1.34 -24.90
C LEU A 64 7.04 1.11 -25.85
N GLU A 65 7.83 2.15 -26.07
CA GLU A 65 9.08 2.00 -26.81
C GLU A 65 9.99 0.93 -26.17
N PRO A 66 10.71 0.12 -26.96
CA PRO A 66 11.43 -1.04 -26.43
C PRO A 66 12.73 -0.70 -25.69
N GLU A 67 13.32 0.47 -25.96
CA GLU A 67 14.66 0.85 -25.46
C GLU A 67 14.63 2.12 -24.61
N TRP A 68 15.33 2.06 -23.48
CA TRP A 68 15.41 3.11 -22.46
C TRP A 68 16.84 3.27 -21.95
N ASP A 69 17.17 4.44 -21.42
CA ASP A 69 18.41 4.60 -20.66
C ASP A 69 18.22 4.01 -19.25
N LEU A 70 17.07 4.27 -18.64
CA LEU A 70 16.70 3.83 -17.29
C LEU A 70 15.26 3.32 -17.26
N VAL A 71 15.07 2.13 -16.70
CA VAL A 71 13.76 1.63 -16.29
C VAL A 71 13.75 1.50 -14.77
N TRP A 72 12.85 2.24 -14.13
CA TRP A 72 12.64 2.22 -12.69
C TRP A 72 11.23 1.76 -12.37
N THR A 73 11.12 0.61 -11.72
CA THR A 73 9.83 0.02 -11.35
C THR A 73 9.59 0.06 -9.85
N ASN A 74 8.34 0.26 -9.45
CA ASN A 74 7.85 0.06 -8.08
C ASN A 74 6.82 -1.07 -8.08
N GLN A 75 6.81 -1.88 -7.02
CA GLN A 75 6.00 -3.10 -6.90
C GLN A 75 6.28 -4.19 -7.94
N ILE A 76 6.15 -5.45 -7.50
CA ILE A 76 6.49 -6.63 -8.31
C ILE A 76 5.64 -6.75 -9.58
N THR A 77 4.40 -6.25 -9.55
CA THR A 77 3.48 -6.33 -10.70
C THR A 77 3.97 -5.49 -11.87
N THR A 78 4.46 -4.26 -11.62
CA THR A 78 4.97 -3.43 -12.71
C THR A 78 6.31 -3.93 -13.21
N PHE A 79 7.16 -4.45 -12.31
CA PHE A 79 8.39 -5.14 -12.68
C PHE A 79 8.10 -6.31 -13.63
N ALA A 80 7.17 -7.20 -13.27
CA ALA A 80 6.82 -8.36 -14.08
C ALA A 80 6.27 -7.94 -15.45
N SER A 81 5.40 -6.94 -15.50
CA SER A 81 4.83 -6.45 -16.77
C SER A 81 5.89 -5.86 -17.68
N VAL A 82 6.70 -4.95 -17.16
CA VAL A 82 7.75 -4.25 -17.90
C VAL A 82 8.78 -5.24 -18.48
N HIS A 83 9.14 -6.28 -17.72
CA HIS A 83 10.19 -7.20 -18.14
C HIS A 83 9.69 -8.45 -18.88
N THR A 84 8.48 -8.93 -18.62
CA THR A 84 7.96 -10.15 -19.27
C THR A 84 7.04 -9.89 -20.45
N GLN A 85 6.17 -8.88 -20.33
CA GLN A 85 5.15 -8.57 -21.34
C GLN A 85 5.68 -7.56 -22.34
N HIS A 86 6.17 -6.43 -21.83
CA HIS A 86 6.75 -5.37 -22.66
C HIS A 86 8.20 -5.66 -23.07
N ARG A 87 8.90 -6.53 -22.32
CA ARG A 87 10.29 -6.96 -22.60
C ARG A 87 11.24 -5.78 -22.82
N LEU A 88 11.05 -4.72 -22.03
CA LEU A 88 11.82 -3.49 -22.19
C LEU A 88 13.30 -3.72 -21.89
N ARG A 89 14.16 -3.08 -22.69
CA ARG A 89 15.61 -3.06 -22.52
C ARG A 89 16.04 -1.72 -21.97
N ALA A 90 16.93 -1.73 -20.99
CA ALA A 90 17.55 -0.52 -20.48
C ALA A 90 19.02 -0.70 -20.15
N ARG A 91 19.78 0.40 -20.16
CA ARG A 91 21.17 0.41 -19.68
C ARG A 91 21.23 0.21 -18.17
N MET A 92 20.22 0.72 -17.45
CA MET A 92 20.08 0.58 -16.02
C MET A 92 18.67 0.12 -15.66
N HIS A 93 18.58 -0.85 -14.75
CA HIS A 93 17.33 -1.32 -14.17
C HIS A 93 17.33 -1.05 -12.67
N ILE A 94 16.32 -0.32 -12.20
CA ILE A 94 16.11 -0.03 -10.79
C ILE A 94 14.75 -0.60 -10.36
N HIS A 95 14.71 -1.16 -9.15
CA HIS A 95 13.47 -1.54 -8.51
C HIS A 95 13.39 -0.99 -7.08
N GLY A 96 12.34 -0.23 -6.81
CA GLY A 96 12.04 0.33 -5.49
C GLY A 96 11.32 -0.67 -4.59
N LEU A 97 11.86 -0.88 -3.39
CA LEU A 97 11.26 -1.67 -2.32
C LEU A 97 10.66 -0.69 -1.30
N LEU A 98 9.35 -0.46 -1.39
CA LEU A 98 8.66 0.58 -0.63
C LEU A 98 8.02 0.06 0.67
N SER A 99 8.04 -1.25 0.90
CA SER A 99 7.62 -1.89 2.15
C SER A 99 8.09 -3.34 2.18
N SER A 100 8.18 -3.94 3.37
CA SER A 100 8.40 -5.39 3.52
C SER A 100 7.12 -6.17 3.81
N ILE A 101 5.96 -5.50 3.78
CA ILE A 101 4.73 -6.05 4.35
C ILE A 101 3.74 -6.46 3.28
N ALA A 102 3.49 -5.61 2.28
CA ALA A 102 2.45 -5.90 1.28
C ALA A 102 2.96 -6.93 0.25
N PRO A 103 2.16 -7.94 -0.14
CA PRO A 103 2.58 -8.92 -1.16
C PRO A 103 2.96 -8.29 -2.49
N ILE A 104 2.33 -7.16 -2.85
CA ILE A 104 2.65 -6.40 -4.05
C ILE A 104 4.05 -5.74 -3.98
N GLU A 105 4.62 -5.61 -2.78
CA GLU A 105 5.97 -5.10 -2.49
C GLU A 105 6.98 -6.25 -2.33
N ALA A 106 6.59 -7.48 -2.71
CA ALA A 106 7.50 -8.61 -2.72
C ALA A 106 8.69 -8.36 -3.66
N LEU A 107 9.80 -9.03 -3.36
CA LEU A 107 10.97 -8.96 -4.22
C LEU A 107 10.67 -9.51 -5.62
N PRO A 108 11.21 -8.89 -6.67
CA PRO A 108 11.05 -9.37 -8.03
C PRO A 108 11.93 -10.60 -8.31
N PHE A 109 11.54 -11.79 -7.81
CA PHE A 109 12.20 -13.08 -8.12
C PHE A 109 11.14 -14.19 -8.29
N PRO A 110 11.09 -14.90 -9.44
CA PRO A 110 11.90 -16.12 -9.61
C PRO A 110 12.43 -16.45 -11.04
N SER A 111 13.47 -17.29 -11.08
CA SER A 111 14.26 -17.82 -12.23
C SER A 111 15.32 -16.88 -12.85
N ALA A 112 16.42 -17.48 -13.32
CA ALA A 112 17.72 -16.85 -13.61
C ALA A 112 17.74 -15.72 -14.66
N ALA A 113 16.62 -15.48 -15.35
CA ALA A 113 16.46 -14.35 -16.26
C ALA A 113 14.95 -14.06 -16.48
N ILE A 114 14.33 -13.30 -15.59
CA ILE A 114 13.03 -12.68 -15.92
C ILE A 114 13.30 -11.62 -16.99
N GLY A 115 12.72 -11.79 -18.17
CA GLY A 115 12.80 -10.79 -19.25
C GLY A 115 14.19 -10.58 -19.86
N GLY A 116 15.13 -11.50 -19.64
CA GLY A 116 16.51 -11.36 -20.14
C GLY A 116 17.44 -10.49 -19.28
N ILE A 117 16.96 -9.98 -18.14
CA ILE A 117 17.80 -9.22 -17.20
C ILE A 117 18.53 -10.20 -16.29
N ARG A 118 19.85 -10.17 -16.35
CA ARG A 118 20.68 -10.87 -15.37
C ARG A 118 20.47 -10.21 -14.01
N GLN A 119 20.32 -11.00 -12.95
CA GLN A 119 20.12 -10.47 -11.60
C GLN A 119 21.15 -9.40 -11.22
N GLN A 120 22.41 -9.55 -11.65
CA GLN A 120 23.50 -8.59 -11.36
C GLN A 120 23.32 -7.21 -12.02
N ALA A 121 22.44 -7.07 -13.01
CA ALA A 121 22.15 -5.82 -13.70
C ALA A 121 20.98 -5.04 -13.04
N LEU A 122 20.33 -5.60 -12.03
CA LEU A 122 19.24 -4.97 -11.29
C LEU A 122 19.74 -4.32 -10.00
N THR A 123 19.48 -3.02 -9.84
CA THR A 123 19.72 -2.30 -8.58
C THR A 123 18.43 -2.27 -7.75
N LEU A 124 18.49 -2.77 -6.51
CA LEU A 124 17.38 -2.72 -5.57
C LEU A 124 17.56 -1.54 -4.60
N LEU A 125 16.50 -0.76 -4.40
CA LEU A 125 16.49 0.39 -3.52
C LEU A 125 15.49 0.20 -2.38
N ALA A 126 15.99 0.01 -1.17
CA ALA A 126 15.16 -0.14 0.02
C ALA A 126 14.87 1.21 0.68
N ASN A 127 13.61 1.44 1.05
CA ASN A 127 13.21 2.68 1.72
C ASN A 127 13.46 2.72 3.23
N SER A 128 13.91 1.61 3.82
CA SER A 128 14.24 1.55 5.24
C SER A 128 15.17 0.37 5.58
N PRO A 129 15.83 0.42 6.75
CA PRO A 129 16.55 -0.70 7.33
C PRO A 129 15.72 -1.98 7.45
N LEU A 130 14.45 -1.88 7.85
CA LEU A 130 13.56 -3.05 7.92
C LEU A 130 13.33 -3.66 6.54
N THR A 131 13.00 -2.82 5.54
CA THR A 131 12.79 -3.28 4.16
C THR A 131 14.04 -3.94 3.60
N ARG A 132 15.22 -3.33 3.81
CA ARG A 132 16.50 -3.92 3.38
C ARG A 132 16.76 -5.26 4.07
N ARG A 133 16.58 -5.35 5.39
CA ARG A 133 16.79 -6.59 6.13
C ARG A 133 15.87 -7.70 5.65
N ALA A 134 14.59 -7.40 5.45
CA ALA A 134 13.62 -8.37 4.94
C ALA A 134 14.00 -8.84 3.53
N ALA A 135 14.42 -7.92 2.67
CA ALA A 135 14.88 -8.24 1.33
C ALA A 135 16.14 -9.11 1.31
N THR A 136 17.16 -8.75 2.10
CA THR A 136 18.39 -9.56 2.25
C THR A 136 18.08 -10.95 2.78
N ALA A 137 17.17 -11.09 3.74
CA ALA A 137 16.78 -12.39 4.28
C ALA A 137 16.04 -13.25 3.24
N ALA A 138 15.18 -12.65 2.42
CA ALA A 138 14.44 -13.35 1.38
C ALA A 138 15.33 -13.75 0.19
N ALA A 139 16.43 -13.04 -0.04
CA ALA A 139 17.31 -13.31 -1.17
C ALA A 139 18.78 -12.99 -0.83
N PRO A 140 19.48 -13.85 -0.07
CA PRO A 140 20.80 -13.57 0.50
C PRO A 140 21.92 -13.41 -0.55
N ASN A 141 21.73 -13.97 -1.75
CA ASN A 141 22.69 -13.90 -2.86
C ASN A 141 22.40 -12.74 -3.83
N THR A 142 21.47 -11.84 -3.49
CA THR A 142 21.07 -10.72 -4.34
C THR A 142 22.14 -9.63 -4.37
N PRO A 143 22.33 -8.93 -5.50
CA PRO A 143 23.20 -7.76 -5.57
C PRO A 143 22.88 -6.68 -4.53
N LYS A 144 23.84 -5.77 -4.35
CA LYS A 144 23.84 -4.67 -3.37
C LYS A 144 22.48 -3.94 -3.31
N ILE A 145 21.75 -4.15 -2.22
CA ILE A 145 20.56 -3.37 -1.89
C ILE A 145 21.00 -2.04 -1.29
N ARG A 146 20.74 -0.95 -2.02
CA ARG A 146 21.08 0.42 -1.58
C ARG A 146 19.87 1.03 -0.87
N PHE A 147 20.09 2.13 -0.16
CA PHE A 147 18.98 2.90 0.41
C PHE A 147 18.49 3.96 -0.56
N LEU A 148 17.17 4.08 -0.65
CA LEU A 148 16.49 5.28 -1.11
C LEU A 148 15.35 5.55 -0.14
N TRP A 149 15.59 6.43 0.81
CA TRP A 149 14.59 6.84 1.78
C TRP A 149 13.41 7.51 1.08
N ASN A 150 12.27 7.59 1.78
CA ASN A 150 11.19 8.44 1.34
C ASN A 150 11.72 9.87 1.10
N LEU A 151 11.46 10.38 -0.09
CA LEU A 151 11.94 11.69 -0.51
C LEU A 151 11.22 12.81 0.25
N ALA A 152 11.95 13.88 0.50
CA ALA A 152 11.45 15.21 0.83
C ALA A 152 11.95 16.17 -0.25
N PRO A 153 11.11 16.60 -1.20
CA PRO A 153 11.51 17.54 -2.25
C PRO A 153 12.04 18.87 -1.72
N GLU A 154 12.84 19.53 -2.54
CA GLU A 154 13.55 20.79 -2.29
C GLU A 154 12.67 21.90 -1.69
N PRO A 155 11.40 22.10 -2.08
CA PRO A 155 10.52 23.09 -1.45
C PRO A 155 10.30 22.89 0.07
N TRP A 156 10.54 21.70 0.60
CA TRP A 156 10.46 21.47 2.05
C TRP A 156 11.71 21.92 2.80
N TRP A 157 12.83 22.10 2.11
CA TRP A 157 14.11 22.39 2.76
C TRP A 157 14.18 23.87 3.10
N GLY A 158 14.39 24.18 4.38
CA GLY A 158 14.44 25.57 4.81
C GLY A 158 13.09 26.29 4.72
N ALA A 159 11.99 25.55 4.52
CA ALA A 159 10.64 26.10 4.65
C ALA A 159 10.52 26.76 6.03
N LYS A 160 10.18 28.05 6.06
CA LYS A 160 10.19 28.83 7.30
C LYS A 160 8.99 28.45 8.15
N THR A 161 9.23 27.64 9.18
CA THR A 161 8.24 27.40 10.24
C THR A 161 8.28 28.52 11.26
N THR A 162 7.13 28.88 11.79
CA THR A 162 7.04 29.92 12.82
C THR A 162 7.32 29.31 14.19
N ARG A 163 8.31 29.84 14.90
CA ARG A 163 8.56 29.47 16.30
C ARG A 163 7.42 29.97 17.18
N ARG A 164 6.95 29.14 18.12
CA ARG A 164 5.86 29.47 19.04
C ARG A 164 6.15 28.95 20.43
N ASP A 165 5.80 29.73 21.45
CA ASP A 165 5.97 29.31 22.84
C ASP A 165 4.91 28.30 23.30
N ARG A 166 3.76 28.29 22.62
CA ARG A 166 2.63 27.39 22.92
C ARG A 166 1.99 26.87 21.64
N LEU A 167 1.38 25.70 21.74
CA LEU A 167 0.62 25.08 20.65
C LEU A 167 -0.67 25.86 20.41
N GLN A 168 -0.90 26.32 19.18
CA GLN A 168 -2.09 27.06 18.77
C GLN A 168 -2.80 26.41 17.57
N SER A 169 -2.10 25.56 16.82
CA SER A 169 -2.65 24.89 15.65
C SER A 169 -2.05 23.49 15.42
N VAL A 170 -2.90 22.53 15.04
CA VAL A 170 -2.52 21.16 14.74
C VAL A 170 -3.14 20.71 13.42
N ALA A 171 -2.31 20.18 12.52
CA ALA A 171 -2.77 19.44 11.36
C ALA A 171 -2.66 17.94 11.59
N VAL A 172 -3.65 17.17 11.17
CA VAL A 172 -3.58 15.72 11.03
C VAL A 172 -3.48 15.39 9.56
N VAL A 173 -2.47 14.61 9.17
CA VAL A 173 -2.33 14.13 7.80
C VAL A 173 -2.47 12.62 7.79
N SER A 174 -3.65 12.12 7.39
CA SER A 174 -3.93 10.68 7.34
C SER A 174 -5.11 10.34 6.42
N ASN A 175 -4.99 9.25 5.67
CA ASN A 175 -6.11 8.64 4.93
C ASN A 175 -6.90 7.62 5.78
N HIS A 176 -6.41 7.28 6.97
CA HIS A 176 -6.93 6.21 7.83
C HIS A 176 -6.90 6.61 9.31
N ALA A 177 -7.21 7.88 9.60
CA ALA A 177 -7.18 8.41 10.96
C ALA A 177 -8.06 7.54 11.89
N PRO A 178 -7.51 6.99 12.99
CA PRO A 178 -8.28 6.16 13.91
C PRO A 178 -9.23 7.03 14.75
N PRO A 179 -10.27 6.44 15.39
CA PRO A 179 -11.31 7.19 16.09
C PRO A 179 -10.78 8.12 17.19
N GLU A 180 -9.71 7.74 17.89
CA GLU A 180 -9.08 8.58 18.91
C GLU A 180 -8.47 9.87 18.34
N ILE A 181 -8.11 9.90 17.05
CA ILE A 181 -7.63 11.12 16.38
C ILE A 181 -8.81 12.02 16.01
N ALA A 182 -9.94 11.46 15.58
CA ALA A 182 -11.15 12.25 15.31
C ALA A 182 -11.66 12.92 16.60
N ALA A 183 -11.57 12.24 17.74
CA ALA A 183 -11.95 12.79 19.05
C ALA A 183 -11.09 13.98 19.51
N LEU A 184 -9.89 14.20 18.92
CA LEU A 184 -9.03 15.33 19.26
C LEU A 184 -9.64 16.67 18.85
N GLU A 185 -10.50 16.72 17.84
CA GLU A 185 -11.11 17.96 17.38
C GLU A 185 -11.92 18.63 18.50
N GLY A 186 -12.70 17.85 19.25
CA GLY A 186 -13.46 18.35 20.39
C GLY A 186 -12.57 18.81 21.56
N LEU A 187 -11.40 18.18 21.75
CA LEU A 187 -10.43 18.59 22.76
C LEU A 187 -9.71 19.89 22.35
N ALA A 188 -9.34 20.01 21.08
CA ALA A 188 -8.72 21.20 20.52
C ALA A 188 -9.67 22.41 20.58
N ALA A 189 -10.94 22.22 20.24
CA ALA A 189 -11.95 23.26 20.33
C ALA A 189 -12.14 23.79 21.76
N ARG A 190 -12.15 22.91 22.77
CA ARG A 190 -12.24 23.30 24.19
C ARG A 190 -11.07 24.18 24.64
N ASP A 191 -9.89 23.94 24.08
CA ASP A 191 -8.67 24.67 24.42
C ASP A 191 -8.40 25.87 23.49
N GLY A 192 -9.28 26.13 22.52
CA GLY A 192 -9.12 27.22 21.55
C GLY A 192 -7.94 27.03 20.59
N ILE A 193 -7.56 25.79 20.28
CA ILE A 193 -6.48 25.44 19.35
C ILE A 193 -7.12 25.06 18.00
N ALA A 194 -6.61 25.64 16.92
CA ALA A 194 -7.04 25.31 15.57
C ALA A 194 -6.67 23.85 15.23
N PHE A 195 -7.62 23.11 14.66
CA PHE A 195 -7.42 21.70 14.32
C PHE A 195 -7.92 21.42 12.92
N ARG A 196 -7.14 20.73 12.09
CA ARG A 196 -7.55 20.37 10.73
C ARG A 196 -7.06 18.98 10.35
N VAL A 197 -7.95 18.17 9.79
CA VAL A 197 -7.62 16.84 9.26
C VAL A 197 -7.56 16.91 7.73
N ILE A 198 -6.41 16.53 7.16
CA ILE A 198 -6.15 16.48 5.71
C ILE A 198 -5.93 15.02 5.31
N GLY A 199 -6.76 14.53 4.40
CA GLY A 199 -6.75 13.15 3.92
C GLY A 199 -8.17 12.60 3.77
N ARG A 200 -8.27 11.35 3.32
CA ARG A 200 -9.58 10.74 3.02
C ARG A 200 -10.50 10.74 4.26
N GLY A 201 -11.70 11.32 4.11
CA GLY A 201 -12.67 11.43 5.20
C GLY A 201 -12.39 12.55 6.20
N GLY A 202 -11.38 13.40 5.94
CA GLY A 202 -11.08 14.60 6.73
C GLY A 202 -11.80 15.85 6.21
N HIS A 203 -11.29 17.01 6.64
CA HIS A 203 -11.77 18.34 6.26
C HIS A 203 -11.36 18.72 4.83
N ASP A 204 -10.34 18.06 4.30
CA ASP A 204 -9.71 18.38 3.02
C ASP A 204 -9.07 17.13 2.41
N TYR A 205 -8.98 17.05 1.09
CA TYR A 205 -8.29 16.00 0.36
C TYR A 205 -7.44 16.59 -0.76
N ARG A 206 -6.19 16.90 -0.42
CA ARG A 206 -5.23 17.55 -1.33
C ARG A 206 -3.82 17.00 -1.15
N ARG A 207 -2.96 17.24 -2.15
CA ARG A 207 -1.52 16.97 -2.03
C ARG A 207 -0.95 17.79 -0.88
N ILE A 208 -0.08 17.16 -0.10
CA ILE A 208 0.68 17.84 0.94
C ILE A 208 1.85 18.58 0.32
N THR A 209 1.83 19.90 0.43
CA THR A 209 2.89 20.85 0.00
C THR A 209 3.33 21.67 1.21
N PRO A 210 4.45 22.42 1.15
CA PRO A 210 4.86 23.31 2.24
C PRO A 210 3.72 24.25 2.66
N ASP A 211 3.10 24.96 1.72
CA ASP A 211 1.96 25.86 1.97
C ASP A 211 0.76 25.17 2.63
N ALA A 212 0.66 23.85 2.53
CA ALA A 212 -0.42 23.12 3.19
C ALA A 212 -0.19 22.90 4.69
N LEU A 213 1.05 22.99 5.17
CA LEU A 213 1.44 22.57 6.52
C LEU A 213 2.26 23.58 7.34
N ILE A 214 3.04 24.47 6.73
CA ILE A 214 4.02 25.31 7.46
C ILE A 214 3.39 26.34 8.42
N ASP A 215 2.11 26.67 8.21
CA ASP A 215 1.35 27.56 9.08
C ASP A 215 0.81 26.86 10.34
N PHE A 216 0.87 25.53 10.39
CA PHE A 216 0.54 24.78 11.60
C PHE A 216 1.73 24.71 12.53
N ASP A 217 1.47 24.65 13.83
CA ASP A 217 2.53 24.52 14.84
C ASP A 217 3.00 23.07 14.95
N ALA A 218 2.09 22.11 14.76
CA ALA A 218 2.39 20.69 14.83
C ALA A 218 1.59 19.85 13.84
N VAL A 219 2.15 18.70 13.48
CA VAL A 219 1.52 17.71 12.60
C VAL A 219 1.39 16.37 13.32
N ILE A 220 0.23 15.73 13.21
CA ILE A 220 0.04 14.32 13.55
C ILE A 220 0.04 13.52 12.25
N SER A 221 1.00 12.62 12.06
CA SER A 221 1.05 11.80 10.85
C SER A 221 1.97 10.58 10.99
N ILE A 222 2.08 9.81 9.93
CA ILE A 222 3.02 8.69 9.77
C ILE A 222 3.64 8.73 8.35
N GLY A 223 4.68 7.93 8.13
CA GLY A 223 5.15 7.70 6.77
C GLY A 223 5.85 8.91 6.16
N LYS A 224 5.50 9.18 4.90
CA LYS A 224 6.16 10.18 4.05
C LYS A 224 6.05 11.61 4.58
N THR A 225 4.90 11.96 5.17
CA THR A 225 4.68 13.30 5.76
C THR A 225 5.68 13.60 6.87
N VAL A 226 6.15 12.59 7.60
CA VAL A 226 7.18 12.78 8.64
C VAL A 226 8.49 13.25 8.04
N ASN A 227 8.87 12.75 6.85
CA ASN A 227 10.08 13.21 6.15
C ASN A 227 9.96 14.68 5.72
N TYR A 228 8.79 15.10 5.24
CA TYR A 228 8.51 16.50 4.93
C TYR A 228 8.62 17.40 6.15
N CYS A 229 7.99 17.00 7.26
CA CYS A 229 8.00 17.76 8.51
C CYS A 229 9.42 17.91 9.06
N LEU A 230 10.21 16.83 9.03
CA LEU A 230 11.63 16.88 9.42
C LEU A 230 12.44 17.83 8.54
N ALA A 231 12.28 17.79 7.22
CA ALA A 231 12.98 18.68 6.29
C ALA A 231 12.57 20.15 6.42
N ALA A 232 11.33 20.42 6.85
CA ALA A 232 10.83 21.77 7.16
C ALA A 232 11.10 22.23 8.60
N GLY A 233 11.60 21.36 9.48
CA GLY A 233 11.71 21.68 10.91
C GLY A 233 10.35 21.85 11.60
N LEU A 234 9.30 21.25 11.05
CA LEU A 234 7.93 21.26 11.59
C LEU A 234 7.75 20.11 12.60
N PRO A 235 7.30 20.38 13.84
CA PRO A 235 7.08 19.35 14.85
C PRO A 235 6.11 18.27 14.40
N VAL A 236 6.53 17.00 14.44
CA VAL A 236 5.65 15.87 14.13
C VAL A 236 5.46 14.91 15.30
N PHE A 237 4.20 14.61 15.58
CA PHE A 237 3.72 13.58 16.48
C PHE A 237 3.36 12.33 15.67
N ILE A 238 4.12 11.25 15.85
CA ILE A 238 3.94 10.03 15.08
C ILE A 238 2.82 9.19 15.69
N TYR A 239 1.65 9.19 15.04
CA TYR A 239 0.49 8.40 15.45
C TYR A 239 -0.52 8.20 14.30
N ASP A 240 -1.05 6.99 14.15
CA ASP A 240 -2.13 6.61 13.21
C ASP A 240 -2.74 5.26 13.65
N HIS A 241 -3.36 4.48 12.78
CA HIS A 241 -3.98 3.17 13.04
C HIS A 241 -3.06 2.11 13.69
N PHE A 242 -1.73 2.26 13.58
CA PHE A 242 -0.76 1.42 14.30
C PHE A 242 -0.40 1.95 15.70
N GLY A 243 -0.98 3.07 16.13
CA GLY A 243 -0.46 3.87 17.23
C GLY A 243 0.84 4.56 16.85
N GLY A 244 1.72 4.78 17.82
CA GLY A 244 3.06 5.30 17.52
C GLY A 244 3.83 5.75 18.76
N PRO A 245 5.08 6.20 18.59
CA PRO A 245 5.90 6.64 19.70
C PRO A 245 5.46 7.99 20.29
N GLY A 246 4.56 8.74 19.63
CA GLY A 246 4.23 10.11 19.99
C GLY A 246 5.21 11.10 19.35
N TRP A 247 5.60 12.15 20.07
CA TRP A 247 6.59 13.11 19.58
C TRP A 247 7.87 12.42 19.08
N LEU A 248 8.32 12.83 17.90
CA LEU A 248 9.63 12.43 17.40
C LEU A 248 10.71 13.15 18.20
N THR A 249 11.68 12.40 18.72
CA THR A 249 12.77 12.89 19.56
C THR A 249 14.07 12.17 19.23
N GLU A 250 15.17 12.64 19.78
CA GLU A 250 16.48 12.00 19.62
C GLU A 250 16.46 10.52 20.04
N ALA A 251 15.74 10.22 21.12
CA ALA A 251 15.66 8.87 21.68
C ALA A 251 14.92 7.88 20.77
N ASN A 252 14.07 8.34 19.85
CA ASN A 252 13.18 7.45 19.09
C ASN A 252 13.32 7.57 17.56
N ILE A 253 14.04 8.56 17.02
CA ILE A 253 14.12 8.82 15.58
C ILE A 253 14.65 7.62 14.77
N ASN A 254 15.75 7.00 15.18
CA ASN A 254 16.33 5.87 14.47
C ASN A 254 15.39 4.66 14.44
N ARG A 255 14.71 4.40 15.57
CA ARG A 255 13.76 3.29 15.68
C ARG A 255 12.52 3.54 14.82
N ALA A 256 12.01 4.77 14.79
CA ALA A 256 10.87 5.15 13.97
C ALA A 256 11.22 5.11 12.47
N GLU A 257 12.37 5.67 12.08
CA GLU A 257 12.88 5.67 10.71
C GLU A 257 13.07 4.26 10.17
N SER A 258 13.60 3.33 10.98
CA SER A 258 13.82 1.94 10.58
C SER A 258 12.55 1.27 10.04
N ARG A 259 11.38 1.82 10.37
CA ARG A 259 10.03 1.38 10.00
C ARG A 259 9.26 2.50 9.31
N ILE A 260 9.93 3.34 8.53
CA ILE A 260 9.36 4.41 7.72
C ILE A 260 8.39 5.32 8.49
N TYR A 261 8.65 5.56 9.77
CA TYR A 261 7.78 6.36 10.64
C TYR A 261 6.32 5.89 10.67
N SER A 262 6.07 4.59 10.50
CA SER A 262 4.72 4.01 10.41
C SER A 262 4.02 3.80 11.76
N GLY A 263 4.61 4.22 12.88
CA GLY A 263 4.11 3.91 14.24
C GLY A 263 4.43 2.50 14.75
N LYS A 264 4.75 1.56 13.84
CA LYS A 264 5.07 0.13 14.13
C LYS A 264 6.33 -0.10 14.96
N CYS A 265 7.07 0.95 15.30
CA CYS A 265 8.21 0.87 16.20
C CYS A 265 7.81 0.63 17.66
N THR A 266 6.55 0.90 18.01
CA THR A 266 6.03 0.72 19.38
C THR A 266 4.70 0.00 19.44
N TYR A 267 3.84 0.14 18.41
CA TYR A 267 2.43 -0.28 18.47
C TYR A 267 1.63 0.32 19.65
N ASN A 268 2.12 1.44 20.20
CA ASN A 268 1.53 2.03 21.39
C ASN A 268 0.28 2.85 21.01
N ARG A 269 -0.89 2.32 21.37
CA ARG A 269 -2.19 3.01 21.23
C ARG A 269 -2.50 3.81 22.49
N ARG A 270 -3.20 4.92 22.32
CA ARG A 270 -3.53 5.88 23.38
C ARG A 270 -4.98 6.32 23.24
N SER A 271 -5.55 6.80 24.34
CA SER A 271 -6.82 7.54 24.28
C SER A 271 -6.59 8.93 23.70
N ALA A 272 -7.68 9.57 23.25
CA ALA A 272 -7.63 10.93 22.74
C ALA A 272 -7.08 11.91 23.78
N GLU A 273 -7.47 11.74 25.05
CA GLU A 273 -7.03 12.58 26.18
C GLU A 273 -5.53 12.45 26.42
N ASN A 274 -4.99 11.23 26.33
CA ASN A 274 -3.56 10.99 26.49
C ASN A 274 -2.77 11.59 25.32
N ILE A 275 -3.24 11.42 24.08
CA ILE A 275 -2.62 12.04 22.89
C ILE A 275 -2.61 13.56 23.05
N TRP A 276 -3.75 14.14 23.44
CA TRP A 276 -3.89 15.58 23.61
C TRP A 276 -2.99 16.14 24.72
N SER A 277 -2.92 15.45 25.86
CA SER A 277 -2.03 15.80 26.97
C SER A 277 -0.56 15.77 26.52
N GLU A 278 -0.13 14.72 25.83
CA GLU A 278 1.22 14.59 25.29
C GLU A 278 1.55 15.67 24.25
N LEU A 279 0.61 16.00 23.36
CA LEU A 279 0.77 17.07 22.37
C LEU A 279 1.09 18.41 23.05
N ARG A 280 0.27 18.82 24.02
CA ARG A 280 0.47 20.11 24.71
C ARG A 280 1.76 20.13 25.54
N ALA A 281 2.00 19.08 26.32
CA ALA A 281 3.14 19.02 27.23
C ALA A 281 4.49 18.91 26.49
N GLY A 282 4.53 18.22 25.35
CA GLY A 282 5.75 17.94 24.60
C GLY A 282 6.05 18.90 23.45
N PHE A 283 5.21 19.92 23.21
CA PHE A 283 5.33 20.78 22.03
C PHE A 283 6.66 21.54 21.96
N ALA A 284 7.02 22.29 23.01
CA ALA A 284 8.24 23.11 23.02
C ALA A 284 9.52 22.28 22.78
N PRO A 285 9.78 21.15 23.49
CA PRO A 285 10.95 20.33 23.20
C PRO A 285 10.88 19.67 21.81
N ALA A 286 9.70 19.31 21.31
CA ALA A 286 9.55 18.79 19.95
C ALA A 286 9.90 19.86 18.90
N GLN A 287 9.52 21.12 19.11
CA GLN A 287 9.89 22.24 18.23
C GLN A 287 11.39 22.46 18.19
N ALA A 288 12.05 22.51 19.34
CA ALA A 288 13.51 22.62 19.38
C ALA A 288 14.20 21.46 18.64
N PHE A 289 13.71 20.23 18.84
CA PHE A 289 14.23 19.05 18.17
C PHE A 289 14.12 19.14 16.64
N HIS A 290 12.93 19.42 16.09
CA HIS A 290 12.75 19.45 14.63
C HIS A 290 13.55 20.58 13.96
N LEU A 291 13.61 21.76 14.57
CA LEU A 291 14.47 22.86 14.09
C LEU A 291 15.94 22.43 14.03
N SER A 292 16.44 21.76 15.07
CA SER A 292 17.84 21.26 15.10
C SER A 292 18.12 20.11 14.12
N ARG A 293 17.08 19.46 13.58
CA ARG A 293 17.20 18.30 12.68
C ARG A 293 16.92 18.65 11.22
N GLN A 294 16.58 19.91 10.93
CA GLN A 294 16.22 20.36 9.58
C GLN A 294 17.30 20.08 8.53
N ALA A 295 18.54 20.54 8.79
CA ALA A 295 19.66 20.34 7.87
C ALA A 295 19.99 18.85 7.67
N TRP A 296 20.01 18.08 8.75
CA TRP A 296 20.21 16.63 8.70
C TRP A 296 19.13 15.95 7.86
N ALA A 297 17.87 16.35 8.03
CA ALA A 297 16.74 15.78 7.30
C ALA A 297 16.78 16.14 5.81
N ALA A 298 17.13 17.38 5.46
CA ALA A 298 17.33 17.80 4.07
C ALA A 298 18.46 16.98 3.41
N GLU A 299 19.60 16.80 4.08
CA GLU A 299 20.69 15.97 3.56
C GLU A 299 20.30 14.49 3.44
N ARG A 300 19.44 13.99 4.33
CA ARG A 300 19.08 12.57 4.40
C ARG A 300 17.95 12.17 3.45
N TYR A 301 16.91 12.99 3.37
CA TYR A 301 15.69 12.72 2.60
C TYR A 301 15.60 13.54 1.32
N GLY A 302 16.44 14.56 1.16
CA GLY A 302 16.41 15.43 0.00
C GLY A 302 16.55 14.67 -1.32
N THR A 303 15.66 14.97 -2.26
CA THR A 303 15.63 14.29 -3.55
C THR A 303 16.97 14.41 -4.27
N GLY A 304 17.49 15.63 -4.44
CA GLY A 304 18.81 15.87 -5.04
C GLY A 304 19.94 15.08 -4.40
N GLN A 305 20.11 15.15 -3.07
CA GLN A 305 21.21 14.46 -2.37
C GLN A 305 21.09 12.94 -2.48
N GLN A 306 19.87 12.40 -2.46
CA GLN A 306 19.67 10.98 -2.65
C GLN A 306 19.97 10.55 -4.09
N MET A 307 19.59 11.34 -5.10
CA MET A 307 19.92 11.06 -6.51
C MET A 307 21.43 11.18 -6.78
N GLU A 308 22.10 12.16 -6.18
CA GLU A 308 23.55 12.31 -6.22
C GLU A 308 24.26 11.07 -5.66
N ARG A 309 23.88 10.64 -4.44
CA ARG A 309 24.42 9.43 -3.82
C ARG A 309 24.20 8.20 -4.70
N LEU A 310 23.09 8.14 -5.44
CA LEU A 310 22.82 7.05 -6.37
C LEU A 310 23.67 7.12 -7.65
N GLY A 311 24.30 8.25 -7.96
CA GLY A 311 25.07 8.49 -9.19
C GLY A 311 24.17 8.80 -10.38
N LEU A 312 22.99 9.38 -10.14
CA LEU A 312 21.98 9.66 -11.17
C LEU A 312 21.99 11.11 -11.67
N LEU A 313 22.78 11.99 -11.06
CA LEU A 313 22.90 13.40 -11.47
C LEU A 313 23.83 13.61 -12.68
N ASP A 314 24.91 12.83 -12.79
CA ASP A 314 25.96 13.06 -13.80
C ASP A 314 25.68 12.37 -15.14
N LEU A 315 24.47 11.82 -15.34
CA LEU A 315 24.14 11.07 -16.53
C LEU A 315 23.63 12.01 -17.65
N PRO A 316 24.22 11.98 -18.86
CA PRO A 316 23.95 12.99 -19.88
C PRO A 316 22.47 13.06 -20.26
N ALA A 317 21.93 14.27 -20.27
CA ALA A 317 20.58 14.54 -20.73
C ALA A 317 20.50 14.32 -22.26
N ARG A 318 19.79 13.28 -22.69
CA ARG A 318 19.28 13.15 -24.07
C ARG A 318 17.86 13.70 -24.14
N ALA A 319 17.62 14.64 -25.05
CA ALA A 319 16.27 15.03 -25.44
C ALA A 319 15.64 13.87 -26.25
N ALA A 320 14.47 13.41 -25.83
CA ALA A 320 13.65 12.47 -26.58
C ALA A 320 12.20 12.96 -26.55
N PRO A 321 11.42 12.76 -27.62
CA PRO A 321 10.03 13.18 -27.65
C PRO A 321 9.22 12.44 -26.58
N LEU A 322 8.34 13.16 -25.88
CA LEU A 322 7.36 12.60 -24.95
C LEU A 322 6.38 11.68 -25.70
N LEU A 323 6.13 10.49 -25.17
CA LEU A 323 5.12 9.57 -25.70
C LEU A 323 3.73 10.21 -25.58
N LYS A 324 3.08 10.48 -26.71
CA LYS A 324 1.67 10.87 -26.75
C LYS A 324 0.81 9.60 -26.80
N GLY A 325 0.03 9.37 -25.76
CA GLY A 325 -0.91 8.24 -25.75
C GLY A 325 -2.00 8.39 -26.81
N LYS A 326 -2.23 7.37 -27.63
CA LYS A 326 -3.48 7.26 -28.39
C LYS A 326 -4.56 6.75 -27.44
N ALA A 327 -5.62 7.54 -27.26
CA ALA A 327 -6.80 7.14 -26.50
C ALA A 327 -7.56 6.04 -27.25
N THR A 328 -7.24 4.78 -27.01
CA THR A 328 -8.06 3.65 -27.49
C THR A 328 -9.15 3.36 -26.47
N ARG A 329 -10.33 3.94 -26.72
CA ARG A 329 -11.59 3.49 -26.11
C ARG A 329 -11.88 2.05 -26.54
N THR A 330 -12.29 1.25 -25.57
CA THR A 330 -13.16 0.05 -25.73
C THR A 330 -12.51 -1.24 -26.26
N MET A 331 -12.16 -2.16 -25.35
CA MET A 331 -12.37 -3.62 -25.55
C MET A 331 -12.17 -4.46 -24.27
N VAL A 332 -12.67 -4.02 -23.10
CA VAL A 332 -12.34 -4.69 -21.81
C VAL A 332 -13.38 -5.72 -21.36
N ALA A 333 -14.61 -5.71 -21.88
CA ALA A 333 -15.66 -6.62 -21.39
C ALA A 333 -15.60 -8.05 -21.99
N THR A 334 -15.19 -8.20 -23.25
CA THR A 334 -15.41 -9.47 -23.98
C THR A 334 -14.34 -10.54 -23.69
N HIS A 335 -13.09 -10.16 -23.45
CA HIS A 335 -12.00 -11.11 -23.19
C HIS A 335 -11.97 -11.64 -21.74
N VAL A 336 -12.41 -10.83 -20.77
CA VAL A 336 -12.46 -11.22 -19.35
C VAL A 336 -13.53 -12.28 -19.11
N VAL A 337 -14.69 -12.16 -19.77
CA VAL A 337 -15.75 -13.16 -19.73
C VAL A 337 -15.34 -14.46 -20.44
N GLY A 338 -14.56 -14.37 -21.52
CA GLY A 338 -14.06 -15.53 -22.26
C GLY A 338 -13.10 -16.41 -21.46
N ILE A 339 -12.15 -15.81 -20.74
CA ILE A 339 -11.17 -16.53 -19.92
C ILE A 339 -11.83 -17.11 -18.67
N ILE A 340 -12.71 -16.37 -18.01
CA ILE A 340 -13.48 -16.88 -16.85
C ILE A 340 -14.41 -18.02 -17.26
N ARG A 341 -15.08 -17.94 -18.43
CA ARG A 341 -15.88 -19.05 -18.99
C ARG A 341 -15.05 -20.28 -19.35
N SER A 342 -13.79 -20.12 -19.73
CA SER A 342 -12.90 -21.26 -20.04
C SER A 342 -12.37 -21.98 -18.80
N LEU A 343 -12.47 -21.36 -17.62
CA LEU A 343 -11.95 -21.86 -16.35
C LEU A 343 -13.06 -22.33 -15.39
N LEU A 344 -14.33 -22.12 -15.75
CA LEU A 344 -15.49 -22.63 -15.00
C LEU A 344 -16.01 -23.93 -15.64
N PRO A 345 -16.54 -24.89 -14.84
CA PRO A 345 -17.31 -26.02 -15.37
C PRO A 345 -18.45 -25.53 -16.27
N LYS A 346 -18.84 -26.32 -17.29
CA LYS A 346 -19.80 -25.93 -18.34
C LYS A 346 -21.21 -25.58 -17.82
N ASP A 347 -21.43 -25.81 -16.54
CA ASP A 347 -22.70 -25.82 -15.83
C ASP A 347 -22.87 -24.60 -14.89
N VAL A 348 -21.91 -23.67 -14.86
CA VAL A 348 -22.03 -22.39 -14.13
C VAL A 348 -22.61 -21.29 -15.03
N VAL A 349 -23.87 -20.93 -14.80
CA VAL A 349 -24.55 -19.81 -15.49
C VAL A 349 -24.29 -18.51 -14.73
N LEU A 350 -23.53 -17.59 -15.33
CA LEU A 350 -23.44 -16.19 -14.88
C LEU A 350 -24.61 -15.40 -15.47
N ASN A 351 -25.54 -14.96 -14.63
CA ASN A 351 -26.64 -14.09 -15.05
C ASN A 351 -26.10 -12.72 -15.46
N LYS A 352 -26.43 -12.31 -16.69
CA LYS A 352 -26.20 -10.97 -17.23
C LYS A 352 -27.34 -10.04 -16.80
N THR A 353 -27.09 -9.14 -15.87
CA THR A 353 -27.81 -7.87 -15.80
C THR A 353 -26.87 -6.80 -15.24
N ALA A 354 -26.23 -6.08 -16.15
CA ALA A 354 -25.65 -4.79 -15.87
C ALA A 354 -25.97 -3.92 -17.08
N ASP A 355 -27.13 -3.27 -17.05
CA ASP A 355 -27.39 -2.08 -17.85
C ASP A 355 -28.45 -1.22 -17.14
N THR A 356 -28.14 0.09 -17.09
CA THR A 356 -28.97 1.24 -16.72
C THR A 356 -29.37 1.43 -15.25
N LEU A 357 -28.73 2.42 -14.59
CA LEU A 357 -29.43 3.35 -13.68
C LEU A 357 -28.76 4.74 -13.75
N VAL A 358 -29.46 5.68 -14.37
CA VAL A 358 -29.27 7.15 -14.33
C VAL A 358 -30.09 7.67 -13.12
N PRO A 359 -29.72 8.79 -12.46
CA PRO A 359 -30.27 9.14 -11.16
C PRO A 359 -31.62 9.85 -11.25
N GLY A 360 -32.61 9.40 -10.47
CA GLY A 360 -33.89 10.05 -10.26
C GLY A 360 -34.08 10.43 -8.78
N ARG A 361 -34.43 11.70 -8.54
CA ARG A 361 -34.85 12.26 -7.24
C ARG A 361 -36.20 11.69 -6.78
N SER A 362 -36.35 11.49 -5.47
CA SER A 362 -37.54 11.86 -4.66
C SER A 362 -37.10 11.82 -3.19
N GLU A 363 -36.99 12.96 -2.51
CA GLU A 363 -38.03 13.57 -1.65
C GLU A 363 -38.43 12.75 -0.42
N ALA A 364 -38.48 13.47 0.70
CA ALA A 364 -38.51 13.06 2.09
C ALA A 364 -39.84 12.42 2.54
N THR A 365 -39.79 11.69 3.66
CA THR A 365 -40.63 11.98 4.85
C THR A 365 -40.00 11.39 6.13
N ASP A 366 -40.22 12.12 7.20
CA ASP A 366 -39.67 12.04 8.56
C ASP A 366 -40.09 10.85 9.44
N ASP A 367 -39.35 10.78 10.56
CA ASP A 367 -39.74 10.39 11.92
C ASP A 367 -39.99 8.92 12.30
N ALA A 368 -39.08 8.37 13.13
CA ALA A 368 -39.43 7.99 14.51
C ALA A 368 -38.18 7.69 15.36
N CYS A 369 -38.11 8.42 16.47
CA CYS A 369 -37.17 8.31 17.59
C CYS A 369 -37.21 6.93 18.27
N GLY A 370 -36.04 6.36 18.61
CA GLY A 370 -35.95 5.13 19.41
C GLY A 370 -34.52 4.81 19.88
N ARG A 371 -34.26 5.06 21.16
CA ARG A 371 -33.00 4.89 21.92
C ARG A 371 -32.29 3.54 21.64
N ARG A 372 -30.98 3.56 21.35
CA ARG A 372 -30.12 2.35 21.38
C ARG A 372 -29.51 2.18 22.79
N PRO A 373 -29.49 0.95 23.35
CA PRO A 373 -28.83 0.66 24.63
C PRO A 373 -27.30 0.58 24.45
N PRO A 374 -26.50 0.66 25.54
CA PRO A 374 -25.04 0.62 25.45
C PRO A 374 -24.54 -0.76 24.98
N PRO A 375 -23.33 -0.85 24.42
CA PRO A 375 -22.76 -2.11 23.97
C PRO A 375 -22.49 -3.02 25.17
N SER A 376 -23.22 -4.13 25.26
CA SER A 376 -22.96 -5.19 26.25
C SER A 376 -21.60 -5.84 25.98
N ALA A 377 -20.85 -6.08 27.05
CA ALA A 377 -19.64 -6.87 27.06
C ALA A 377 -19.82 -8.20 26.31
N PHE A 378 -18.78 -8.63 25.58
CA PHE A 378 -18.71 -9.94 24.94
C PHE A 378 -18.91 -11.05 25.98
N VAL A 379 -20.13 -11.58 26.07
CA VAL A 379 -20.42 -12.81 26.78
C VAL A 379 -19.90 -13.95 25.90
N ARG A 380 -18.94 -14.74 26.42
CA ARG A 380 -18.54 -16.01 25.79
C ARG A 380 -19.80 -16.86 25.61
N PRO A 381 -20.11 -17.37 24.40
CA PRO A 381 -21.20 -18.32 24.24
C PRO A 381 -20.89 -19.53 25.11
N THR A 382 -21.76 -19.82 26.07
CA THR A 382 -21.76 -21.12 26.74
C THR A 382 -22.01 -22.19 25.69
N ALA A 383 -21.22 -23.26 25.74
CA ALA A 383 -21.24 -24.35 24.78
C ALA A 383 -22.64 -24.96 24.70
N THR A 384 -23.43 -24.54 23.71
CA THR A 384 -24.66 -25.21 23.33
C THR A 384 -24.30 -26.46 22.53
N ALA A 385 -24.86 -27.58 22.95
CA ALA A 385 -24.72 -28.90 22.32
C ALA A 385 -24.83 -28.84 20.78
N PRO A 386 -24.12 -29.73 20.05
CA PRO A 386 -24.06 -29.68 18.59
C PRO A 386 -25.45 -29.83 17.98
N ARG A 387 -25.84 -28.85 17.16
CA ARG A 387 -27.05 -28.95 16.32
C ARG A 387 -26.89 -30.12 15.35
N LYS A 388 -27.78 -31.11 15.44
CA LYS A 388 -27.92 -32.20 14.46
C LYS A 388 -28.23 -31.59 13.09
N GLY A 389 -27.45 -31.98 12.07
CA GLY A 389 -27.66 -31.59 10.67
C GLY A 389 -26.49 -30.87 10.00
N VAL A 390 -25.24 -31.16 10.36
CA VAL A 390 -24.06 -30.63 9.64
C VAL A 390 -23.80 -31.51 8.42
N SER A 391 -23.71 -30.92 7.22
CA SER A 391 -23.50 -31.64 5.95
C SER A 391 -22.24 -32.53 6.00
N GLU A 392 -22.28 -33.68 5.31
CA GLU A 392 -21.13 -34.58 5.13
C GLU A 392 -20.10 -34.04 4.11
N GLU A 393 -20.34 -32.88 3.50
CA GLU A 393 -19.43 -32.29 2.53
C GLU A 393 -18.20 -31.70 3.21
N THR A 394 -17.03 -31.95 2.64
CA THR A 394 -15.76 -31.33 3.06
C THR A 394 -15.87 -29.82 2.90
N PHE A 395 -15.57 -29.07 3.95
CA PHE A 395 -15.54 -27.61 3.90
C PHE A 395 -14.10 -27.13 3.84
N VAL A 396 -13.77 -26.29 2.86
CA VAL A 396 -12.42 -25.75 2.69
C VAL A 396 -12.47 -24.23 2.82
N PHE A 397 -11.92 -23.72 3.92
CA PHE A 397 -11.59 -22.31 4.04
C PHE A 397 -10.20 -22.04 3.44
N LEU A 398 -10.22 -21.52 2.21
CA LEU A 398 -9.01 -21.18 1.46
C LEU A 398 -8.41 -19.87 2.00
N HIS A 399 -7.26 -19.97 2.69
CA HIS A 399 -6.49 -18.79 3.05
C HIS A 399 -5.82 -18.20 1.82
N LEU A 400 -6.42 -17.14 1.29
CA LEU A 400 -5.67 -16.16 0.52
C LEU A 400 -4.88 -15.28 1.50
N GLN A 401 -3.66 -14.89 1.14
CA GLN A 401 -2.84 -14.09 2.04
C GLN A 401 -3.60 -12.80 2.44
N LYS A 402 -3.60 -12.49 3.74
CA LYS A 402 -4.22 -11.30 4.37
C LYS A 402 -5.75 -11.19 4.30
N CYS A 403 -6.41 -12.33 4.16
CA CYS A 403 -7.88 -12.45 4.07
C CYS A 403 -8.52 -12.83 5.42
N GLY A 404 -8.02 -12.25 6.53
CA GLY A 404 -8.53 -12.56 7.88
C GLY A 404 -8.32 -14.02 8.31
N GLY A 405 -7.37 -14.72 7.67
CA GLY A 405 -7.19 -16.17 7.82
C GLY A 405 -7.14 -16.64 9.27
N THR A 406 -6.29 -16.03 10.10
CA THR A 406 -6.18 -16.39 11.52
C THR A 406 -7.48 -16.16 12.29
N THR A 407 -8.16 -15.03 12.08
CA THR A 407 -9.43 -14.72 12.75
C THR A 407 -10.54 -15.69 12.36
N VAL A 408 -10.65 -16.04 11.08
CA VAL A 408 -11.66 -17.01 10.62
C VAL A 408 -11.29 -18.42 11.06
N HIS A 409 -10.01 -18.78 11.09
CA HIS A 409 -9.53 -20.05 11.63
C HIS A 409 -9.90 -20.23 13.11
N GLU A 410 -9.65 -19.21 13.94
CA GLU A 410 -10.01 -19.19 15.36
C GLU A 410 -11.53 -19.31 15.57
N LEU A 411 -12.33 -18.62 14.74
CA LEU A 411 -13.78 -18.75 14.76
C LEU A 411 -14.23 -20.18 14.40
N LEU A 412 -13.64 -20.79 13.38
CA LEU A 412 -13.95 -22.18 13.03
C LEU A 412 -13.59 -23.13 14.17
N GLN A 413 -12.43 -22.97 14.81
CA GLN A 413 -12.02 -23.81 15.95
C GLN A 413 -12.93 -23.64 17.17
N ALA A 414 -13.50 -22.45 17.38
CA ALA A 414 -14.46 -22.23 18.45
C ALA A 414 -15.83 -22.89 18.20
N HIS A 415 -16.17 -23.16 16.94
CA HIS A 415 -17.49 -23.67 16.54
C HIS A 415 -17.52 -25.16 16.18
N TYR A 416 -16.38 -25.77 15.85
CA TYR A 416 -16.29 -27.17 15.44
C TYR A 416 -15.26 -27.93 16.29
N PRO A 417 -15.52 -29.21 16.61
CA PRO A 417 -14.55 -30.01 17.38
C PRO A 417 -13.27 -30.26 16.58
N GLU A 418 -12.14 -30.42 17.29
CA GLU A 418 -10.80 -30.52 16.67
C GLU A 418 -10.68 -31.70 15.69
N ASP A 419 -11.37 -32.80 15.96
CA ASP A 419 -11.40 -33.98 15.10
C ASP A 419 -12.12 -33.74 13.76
N ARG A 420 -12.79 -32.60 13.57
CA ARG A 420 -13.32 -32.19 12.27
C ARG A 420 -12.28 -31.52 11.38
N PHE A 421 -11.13 -31.11 11.90
CA PHE A 421 -10.11 -30.44 11.11
C PHE A 421 -9.18 -31.43 10.42
N ALA A 422 -8.73 -31.08 9.22
CA ALA A 422 -7.73 -31.87 8.51
C ALA A 422 -6.41 -31.90 9.29
N VAL A 423 -5.81 -33.09 9.39
CA VAL A 423 -4.50 -33.27 9.98
C VAL A 423 -3.49 -32.44 9.20
N ARG A 424 -2.53 -31.86 9.93
CA ARG A 424 -1.40 -31.14 9.34
C ARG A 424 -0.11 -31.89 9.59
N ASP A 425 0.79 -31.81 8.63
CA ASP A 425 2.15 -32.29 8.81
C ASP A 425 2.96 -31.36 9.75
N LYS A 426 4.19 -31.77 10.07
CA LYS A 426 5.11 -30.99 10.93
C LYS A 426 5.50 -29.63 10.33
N SER A 427 5.26 -29.43 9.03
CA SER A 427 5.52 -28.18 8.31
C SER A 427 4.27 -27.28 8.25
N GLY A 428 3.15 -27.72 8.83
CA GLY A 428 1.88 -26.98 8.89
C GLY A 428 1.00 -27.11 7.63
N TYR A 429 1.41 -27.94 6.66
CA TYR A 429 0.63 -28.20 5.45
C TYR A 429 -0.46 -29.23 5.73
N VAL A 430 -1.57 -29.11 5.01
CA VAL A 430 -2.70 -30.04 5.10
C VAL A 430 -2.29 -31.41 4.56
N ASP A 431 -2.52 -32.46 5.33
CA ASP A 431 -2.40 -33.84 4.85
C ASP A 431 -3.62 -34.17 3.98
N TRP A 432 -3.42 -34.14 2.67
CA TRP A 432 -4.49 -34.42 1.70
C TRP A 432 -4.89 -35.89 1.64
N ASN A 433 -4.12 -36.82 2.23
CA ASN A 433 -4.55 -38.20 2.40
C ASN A 433 -5.64 -38.30 3.48
N ASP A 434 -5.48 -37.58 4.58
CA ASP A 434 -6.48 -37.49 5.64
C ASP A 434 -7.81 -36.92 5.10
N VAL A 435 -7.74 -35.83 4.33
CA VAL A 435 -8.92 -35.20 3.70
C VAL A 435 -9.65 -36.15 2.74
N ARG A 436 -8.94 -37.00 1.98
CA ARG A 436 -9.55 -37.96 1.05
C ARG A 436 -10.26 -39.10 1.76
N ASN A 437 -9.74 -39.52 2.90
CA ASN A 437 -10.22 -40.70 3.62
C ASN A 437 -11.29 -40.38 4.66
N LYS A 438 -11.61 -39.10 4.87
CA LYS A 438 -12.51 -38.64 5.92
C LYS A 438 -13.54 -37.63 5.36
N PRO A 439 -14.81 -38.02 5.21
CA PRO A 439 -15.86 -37.11 4.77
C PRO A 439 -16.15 -36.04 5.85
N GLY A 440 -16.65 -34.88 5.43
CA GLY A 440 -17.06 -33.80 6.33
C GLY A 440 -15.92 -33.03 7.02
N VAL A 441 -14.68 -33.17 6.56
CA VAL A 441 -13.51 -32.50 7.14
C VAL A 441 -13.49 -31.00 6.82
N ILE A 442 -13.02 -30.22 7.78
CA ILE A 442 -12.73 -28.79 7.67
C ILE A 442 -11.25 -28.63 7.35
N VAL A 443 -10.96 -28.16 6.14
CA VAL A 443 -9.63 -27.72 5.74
C VAL A 443 -9.59 -26.21 5.92
N SER A 444 -8.66 -25.70 6.73
CA SER A 444 -8.50 -24.26 6.93
C SER A 444 -7.03 -23.93 6.83
N GLY A 445 -6.60 -23.08 5.90
CA GLY A 445 -5.18 -22.75 5.75
C GLY A 445 -4.72 -22.47 4.32
N HIS A 446 -3.42 -22.29 4.14
CA HIS A 446 -2.82 -22.03 2.83
C HIS A 446 -2.81 -23.33 2.01
N THR A 447 -3.59 -23.34 0.93
CA THR A 447 -3.57 -24.41 -0.07
C THR A 447 -3.79 -23.81 -1.46
N THR A 448 -3.70 -24.62 -2.51
CA THR A 448 -3.99 -24.20 -3.89
C THR A 448 -5.29 -24.81 -4.38
N ALA A 449 -5.96 -24.12 -5.30
CA ALA A 449 -7.14 -24.66 -5.97
C ALA A 449 -6.86 -26.02 -6.64
N ALA A 450 -5.65 -26.21 -7.16
CA ALA A 450 -5.24 -27.48 -7.77
C ALA A 450 -5.24 -28.65 -6.76
N TYR A 451 -4.83 -28.43 -5.51
CA TYR A 451 -4.89 -29.48 -4.49
C TYR A 451 -6.33 -29.77 -4.06
N ILE A 452 -7.16 -28.73 -3.90
CA ILE A 452 -8.57 -28.90 -3.56
C ILE A 452 -9.29 -29.71 -4.65
N LEU A 453 -9.12 -29.35 -5.92
CA LEU A 453 -9.76 -30.03 -7.04
C LEU A 453 -9.33 -31.49 -7.18
N ARG A 454 -8.07 -31.82 -6.86
CA ARG A 454 -7.55 -33.20 -6.93
C ARG A 454 -7.95 -34.07 -5.75
N SER A 455 -8.07 -33.49 -4.56
CA SER A 455 -8.17 -34.25 -3.31
C SER A 455 -9.49 -34.10 -2.58
N ALA A 456 -10.31 -33.11 -2.97
CA ALA A 456 -11.61 -32.82 -2.36
C ALA A 456 -12.58 -32.26 -3.41
N ALA A 457 -12.82 -33.02 -4.48
CA ALA A 457 -13.57 -32.58 -5.67
C ALA A 457 -15.01 -32.11 -5.39
N LYS A 458 -15.61 -32.54 -4.27
CA LYS A 458 -16.94 -32.12 -3.81
C LYS A 458 -16.90 -31.12 -2.64
N ALA A 459 -15.77 -30.46 -2.42
CA ALA A 459 -15.65 -29.55 -1.29
C ALA A 459 -16.44 -28.24 -1.51
N GLN A 460 -17.08 -27.77 -0.46
CA GLN A 460 -17.54 -26.39 -0.38
C GLN A 460 -16.35 -25.50 -0.06
N VAL A 461 -15.95 -24.66 -1.02
CA VAL A 461 -14.80 -23.75 -0.86
C VAL A 461 -15.29 -22.36 -0.50
N CYS A 462 -14.78 -21.83 0.61
CA CYS A 462 -15.03 -20.46 1.05
C CYS A 462 -13.71 -19.70 1.20
N THR A 463 -13.72 -18.41 0.91
CA THR A 463 -12.64 -17.48 1.24
C THR A 463 -13.24 -16.15 1.67
N VAL A 464 -12.52 -15.38 2.50
CA VAL A 464 -13.02 -14.11 3.06
C VAL A 464 -12.09 -12.98 2.64
N LEU A 465 -12.47 -12.19 1.65
CA LEU A 465 -11.67 -11.05 1.22
C LEU A 465 -11.92 -9.85 2.15
N ARG A 466 -10.88 -9.34 2.81
CA ARG A 466 -10.91 -7.99 3.40
C ARG A 466 -10.66 -6.99 2.27
N GLU A 467 -11.57 -6.03 2.08
CA GLU A 467 -11.56 -5.07 0.95
C GLU A 467 -11.65 -5.81 -0.40
N PRO A 468 -12.79 -6.47 -0.71
CA PRO A 468 -12.91 -7.44 -1.80
C PRO A 468 -12.52 -6.88 -3.17
N GLU A 469 -12.88 -5.63 -3.47
CA GLU A 469 -12.56 -4.98 -4.74
C GLU A 469 -11.05 -4.81 -4.93
N ASP A 470 -10.36 -4.23 -3.94
CA ASP A 470 -8.91 -4.00 -4.00
C ASP A 470 -8.12 -5.30 -4.10
N ARG A 471 -8.59 -6.37 -3.43
CA ARG A 471 -7.95 -7.69 -3.47
C ARG A 471 -8.14 -8.42 -4.79
N LEU A 472 -9.35 -8.35 -5.35
CA LEU A 472 -9.64 -8.90 -6.67
C LEU A 472 -8.85 -8.17 -7.74
N LEU A 473 -8.83 -6.84 -7.70
CA LEU A 473 -8.01 -6.02 -8.60
C LEU A 473 -6.53 -6.38 -8.48
N SER A 474 -5.99 -6.52 -7.27
CA SER A 474 -4.60 -6.95 -7.07
C SER A 474 -4.30 -8.33 -7.68
N HIS A 475 -5.20 -9.31 -7.59
CA HIS A 475 -5.03 -10.62 -8.21
C HIS A 475 -5.14 -10.55 -9.74
N ILE A 476 -6.08 -9.76 -10.24
CA ILE A 476 -6.23 -9.51 -11.68
C ILE A 476 -4.95 -8.88 -12.23
N TYR A 477 -4.38 -7.87 -11.55
CA TYR A 477 -3.13 -7.26 -11.97
C TYR A 477 -1.93 -8.19 -11.85
N PHE A 478 -1.88 -9.03 -10.82
CA PHE A 478 -0.88 -10.09 -10.72
C PHE A 478 -0.96 -11.02 -11.94
N LEU A 479 -2.13 -11.58 -12.25
CA LEU A 479 -2.31 -12.46 -13.42
C LEU A 479 -2.01 -11.73 -14.73
N LYS A 480 -2.48 -10.49 -14.87
CA LYS A 480 -2.18 -9.61 -16.01
C LYS A 480 -0.72 -9.20 -16.09
N SER A 481 0.12 -9.41 -15.09
CA SER A 481 1.55 -9.06 -15.15
C SER A 481 2.43 -10.17 -15.71
N TYR A 482 1.86 -11.36 -15.92
CA TYR A 482 2.56 -12.53 -16.46
C TYR A 482 1.97 -12.95 -17.81
N THR A 483 2.80 -13.58 -18.63
CA THR A 483 2.32 -14.23 -19.86
C THR A 483 1.68 -15.58 -19.54
N ALA A 484 0.80 -16.07 -20.40
CA ALA A 484 0.18 -17.39 -20.23
C ALA A 484 1.23 -18.51 -20.11
N ASP A 485 2.36 -18.39 -20.82
CA ASP A 485 3.44 -19.38 -20.75
C ASP A 485 4.23 -19.30 -19.44
N HIS A 486 4.32 -18.12 -18.83
CA HIS A 486 4.92 -17.97 -17.51
C HIS A 486 4.03 -18.55 -16.40
N LEU A 487 2.70 -18.43 -16.53
CA LEU A 487 1.74 -19.01 -15.59
C LEU A 487 1.62 -20.55 -15.70
N LYS A 488 2.06 -21.13 -16.83
CA LYS A 488 2.05 -22.59 -17.07
C LYS A 488 3.28 -23.32 -16.54
N ARG A 489 4.37 -22.59 -16.27
CA ARG A 489 5.61 -23.11 -15.67
C ARG A 489 5.54 -23.02 -14.17
#